data_AF-A6HYT5-F1
#
_entry.id   AF-A6HYT5-F1
#
_cell.length_a   1.000
_cell.length_b   1.000
_cell.length_c   1.000
_cell.angle_alpha   90.00
_cell.angle_beta   90.00
_cell.angle_gamma   90.00
#
_symmetry.space_group_name_H-M   'P 1'
#
loop_
_entity.id
_entity.type
_entity.pdbx_description
1 polymer ?
#
loop_
_entity_poly.entity_id
_entity_poly.type
_entity_poly.pdbx_seq_one_letter_code
_entity_poly.pdbx_strand_id
1 'polypeptide(L)'
;MADLIARLREDGIQKRVIQEGRGELPEFQDGTKATFHFRTLHSDPEDNVKAYFKRGKAHAAVWNAQEAQADFAKVLELDPALAPVVSRELRALEARIRQKDEEDKARFRGIFSH
;
A
#
# COMPACT_ATOMS: atom_id res chain seq x y z
N MET A 1 -16.52 -20.65 -9.11
CA MET A 1 -15.30 -20.30 -9.87
C MET A 1 -15.32 -18.86 -10.41
N ALA A 2 -16.47 -18.34 -10.85
CA ALA A 2 -16.62 -16.94 -11.27
C ALA A 2 -16.30 -15.92 -10.16
N ASP A 3 -16.70 -16.20 -8.91
CA ASP A 3 -16.47 -15.28 -7.77
C ASP A 3 -14.99 -15.06 -7.43
N LEU A 4 -14.16 -16.10 -7.60
CA LEU A 4 -12.71 -15.98 -7.37
C LEU A 4 -12.06 -15.07 -8.43
N ILE A 5 -12.54 -15.16 -9.68
CA ILE A 5 -12.04 -14.34 -10.79
C ILE A 5 -12.47 -12.88 -10.61
N ALA A 6 -13.70 -12.64 -10.14
CA ALA A 6 -14.17 -11.30 -9.80
C ALA A 6 -13.31 -10.66 -8.70
N ARG A 7 -13.02 -11.41 -7.63
CA ARG A 7 -12.18 -10.97 -6.52
C ARG A 7 -10.73 -10.67 -6.93
N LEU A 8 -10.15 -11.52 -7.80
CA LEU A 8 -8.82 -11.27 -8.37
C LEU A 8 -8.80 -10.01 -9.26
N ARG A 9 -9.87 -9.74 -10.01
CA ARG A 9 -9.99 -8.51 -10.81
C ARG A 9 -10.17 -7.27 -9.93
N GLU A 10 -10.92 -7.36 -8.83
CA GLU A 10 -11.03 -6.31 -7.81
C GLU A 10 -9.69 -6.02 -7.12
N ASP A 11 -8.86 -7.05 -6.96
CA ASP A 11 -7.48 -6.92 -6.48
C ASP A 11 -6.50 -6.41 -7.54
N GLY A 12 -6.98 -6.07 -8.74
CA GLY A 12 -6.17 -5.54 -9.85
C GLY A 12 -5.38 -6.61 -10.60
N ILE A 13 -5.54 -7.89 -10.26
CA ILE A 13 -4.85 -9.01 -10.89
C ILE A 13 -5.62 -9.41 -12.14
N GLN A 14 -5.17 -8.89 -13.28
CA GLN A 14 -5.74 -9.23 -14.59
C GLN A 14 -4.81 -10.18 -15.36
N LYS A 15 -5.24 -11.42 -15.56
CA LYS A 15 -4.59 -12.33 -16.51
C LYS A 15 -5.03 -11.94 -17.92
N ARG A 16 -4.14 -11.31 -18.68
CA ARG A 16 -4.32 -11.06 -20.11
C ARG A 16 -3.47 -12.04 -20.90
N VAL A 17 -4.08 -12.74 -21.86
CA VAL A 17 -3.32 -13.52 -22.83
C VAL A 17 -2.62 -12.52 -23.75
N ILE A 18 -1.29 -12.47 -23.69
CA ILE A 18 -0.48 -11.52 -24.47
C ILE A 18 -0.36 -11.99 -25.92
N GLN A 19 -0.25 -13.31 -26.10
CA GLN A 19 -0.20 -13.95 -27.40
C GLN A 19 -0.72 -15.38 -27.27
N GLU A 20 -1.68 -15.75 -28.09
CA GLU A 20 -2.18 -17.12 -28.18
C GLU A 20 -1.28 -17.95 -29.11
N GLY A 21 -1.11 -19.23 -28.79
CA GLY A 21 -0.54 -20.18 -29.73
C GLY A 21 -1.54 -20.47 -30.85
N ARG A 22 -1.15 -20.28 -32.11
CA ARG A 22 -2.00 -20.52 -33.29
C ARG A 22 -1.79 -21.92 -33.90
N GLY A 23 -1.26 -22.86 -33.13
CA GLY A 23 -1.00 -24.24 -33.57
C GLY A 23 -2.12 -25.19 -33.17
N GLU A 24 -2.14 -26.38 -33.77
CA GLU A 24 -2.98 -27.48 -33.28
C GLU A 24 -2.65 -27.79 -31.82
N LEU A 25 -3.69 -28.09 -31.02
CA LEU A 25 -3.53 -28.45 -29.63
C LEU A 25 -2.68 -29.72 -29.53
N PRO A 26 -1.46 -29.68 -28.97
CA PRO A 26 -0.65 -30.88 -28.85
C PRO A 26 -1.33 -31.88 -27.92
N GLU A 27 -1.27 -33.17 -28.25
CA GLU A 27 -1.61 -34.21 -27.29
C GLU A 27 -0.56 -34.21 -26.17
N PHE A 28 -0.99 -33.87 -24.95
CA PHE A 28 -0.13 -33.92 -23.79
C PHE A 28 -0.36 -35.25 -23.06
N GLN A 29 0.66 -36.09 -23.04
CA GLN A 29 0.64 -37.31 -22.23
C GLN A 29 0.75 -36.96 -20.75
N ASP A 30 0.20 -37.82 -19.88
CA ASP A 30 0.37 -37.72 -18.44
C ASP A 30 1.86 -37.65 -18.06
N GLY A 31 2.21 -36.65 -17.26
CA GLY A 31 3.60 -36.33 -16.90
C GLY A 31 4.26 -35.22 -17.73
N THR A 32 3.54 -34.64 -18.70
CA THR A 32 4.08 -33.52 -19.47
C THR A 32 4.28 -32.26 -18.61
N LYS A 33 5.48 -31.67 -18.66
CA LYS A 33 5.82 -30.43 -17.96
C LYS A 33 5.67 -29.23 -18.88
N ALA A 34 4.79 -28.30 -18.50
CA ALA A 34 4.67 -27.01 -19.19
C ALA A 34 5.67 -25.99 -18.61
N THR A 35 6.41 -25.31 -19.49
CA THR A 35 7.25 -24.16 -19.14
C THR A 35 6.62 -22.92 -19.78
N PHE A 36 6.26 -21.93 -18.96
CA PHE A 36 5.76 -20.65 -19.45
C PHE A 36 6.67 -19.51 -18.98
N HIS A 37 6.92 -18.57 -19.88
CA HIS A 37 7.63 -17.35 -19.58
C HIS A 37 6.64 -16.29 -19.09
N PHE A 38 6.92 -15.68 -17.94
CA PHE A 38 6.17 -14.52 -17.46
C PHE A 38 7.11 -13.32 -17.34
N ARG A 39 6.57 -12.12 -17.57
CA ARG A 39 7.27 -10.85 -17.40
C ARG A 39 6.53 -10.05 -16.34
N THR A 40 7.20 -9.74 -15.23
CA THR A 40 6.69 -8.81 -14.23
C THR A 40 6.98 -7.39 -14.67
N LEU A 41 5.93 -6.58 -14.89
CA LEU A 41 6.05 -5.14 -15.12
C LEU A 41 5.99 -4.43 -13.76
N HIS A 42 6.83 -3.41 -13.59
CA HIS A 42 6.80 -2.51 -12.45
C HIS A 42 5.41 -1.86 -12.41
N SER A 43 4.62 -2.08 -11.35
CA SER A 43 3.38 -1.32 -11.18
C SER A 43 3.80 0.12 -10.91
N ASP A 44 3.42 1.05 -11.77
CA ASP A 44 3.70 2.47 -11.55
C ASP A 44 3.12 2.86 -10.18
N PRO A 45 3.99 3.26 -9.23
CA PRO A 45 3.56 3.50 -7.86
C PRO A 45 2.73 4.77 -7.73
N GLU A 46 2.74 5.64 -8.75
CA GLU A 46 2.12 6.98 -8.71
C GLU A 46 0.60 6.94 -8.56
N ASP A 47 -0.07 5.89 -9.07
CA ASP A 47 -1.53 5.76 -9.00
C ASP A 47 -1.99 4.69 -7.99
N ASN A 48 -1.07 4.09 -7.24
CA ASN A 48 -1.41 3.00 -6.33
C ASN A 48 -1.79 3.53 -4.93
N VAL A 49 -3.06 3.87 -4.76
CA VAL A 49 -3.67 4.31 -3.49
C VAL A 49 -3.29 3.40 -2.32
N LYS A 50 -3.38 2.07 -2.51
CA LYS A 50 -3.08 1.08 -1.46
C LYS A 50 -1.60 1.13 -1.05
N ALA A 51 -0.69 1.40 -1.98
CA ALA A 51 0.74 1.51 -1.69
C ALA A 51 1.03 2.73 -0.81
N TYR A 52 0.54 3.92 -1.16
CA TYR A 52 0.69 5.12 -0.35
C TYR A 52 0.07 4.97 1.04
N PHE A 53 -1.13 4.38 1.14
CA PHE A 53 -1.77 4.17 2.44
C PHE A 53 -0.94 3.24 3.35
N LYS A 54 -0.42 2.13 2.80
CA LYS A 54 0.43 1.20 3.57
C LYS A 54 1.76 1.84 3.96
N ARG A 55 2.38 2.61 3.07
CA ARG A 55 3.64 3.31 3.32
C ARG A 55 3.47 4.40 4.38
N GLY A 56 2.40 5.20 4.31
CA GLY A 56 2.08 6.21 5.32
C GLY A 56 1.87 5.62 6.71
N LYS A 57 1.19 4.46 6.80
CA LYS A 57 1.08 3.71 8.06
C LYS A 57 2.42 3.20 8.58
N ALA A 58 3.30 2.73 7.70
CA ALA A 58 4.64 2.31 8.09
C ALA A 58 5.46 3.48 8.62
N HIS A 59 5.44 4.63 7.94
CA HIS A 59 6.08 5.87 8.40
C HIS A 59 5.55 6.33 9.77
N ALA A 60 4.23 6.31 9.97
CA ALA A 60 3.62 6.62 11.25
C ALA A 60 4.07 5.67 12.38
N ALA A 61 4.27 4.38 12.07
CA ALA A 61 4.74 3.39 13.04
C ALA A 61 6.20 3.60 13.47
N VAL A 62 7.04 4.17 12.59
CA VAL A 62 8.46 4.47 12.86
C VAL A 62 8.72 5.93 13.25
N TRP A 63 7.67 6.70 13.58
CA TRP A 63 7.72 8.11 14.00
C TRP A 63 8.15 9.12 12.90
N ASN A 64 8.08 8.72 11.63
CA ASN A 64 8.29 9.62 10.48
C ASN A 64 6.99 10.38 10.19
N ALA A 65 6.69 11.39 11.00
CA ALA A 65 5.40 12.08 10.97
C ALA A 65 5.15 12.84 9.66
N GLN A 66 6.17 13.54 9.14
CA GLN A 66 6.05 14.35 7.95
C GLN A 66 5.85 13.49 6.70
N GLU A 67 6.58 12.38 6.59
CA GLU A 67 6.45 11.42 5.51
C GLU A 67 5.11 10.69 5.55
N ALA A 68 4.64 10.33 6.76
CA ALA A 68 3.31 9.75 6.93
C ALA A 68 2.20 10.70 6.45
N GLN A 69 2.29 11.98 6.80
CA GLN A 69 1.35 13.01 6.34
C GLN A 69 1.39 13.18 4.82
N ALA A 70 2.57 13.20 4.20
CA ALA A 70 2.72 13.33 2.76
C ALA A 70 2.09 12.14 2.01
N ASP A 71 2.31 10.92 2.50
CA ASP A 71 1.70 9.72 1.93
C ASP A 71 0.18 9.72 2.06
N PHE A 72 -0.35 10.13 3.21
CA PHE A 72 -1.78 10.26 3.40
C PHE A 72 -2.40 11.38 2.56
N ALA A 73 -1.70 12.48 2.34
CA ALA A 73 -2.13 13.52 1.41
C ALA A 73 -2.25 12.95 -0.01
N LYS A 74 -1.29 12.15 -0.45
CA LYS A 74 -1.34 11.50 -1.77
C LYS A 74 -2.49 10.50 -1.90
N VAL A 75 -2.82 9.77 -0.82
CA VAL A 75 -4.02 8.91 -0.78
C VAL A 75 -5.28 9.73 -1.03
N LEU A 76 -5.40 10.92 -0.43
CA LEU A 76 -6.57 11.78 -0.59
C LEU A 76 -6.64 12.48 -1.95
N GLU A 77 -5.50 12.76 -2.57
CA GLU A 77 -5.45 13.23 -3.96
C GLU A 77 -5.98 12.18 -4.95
N LEU A 78 -5.64 10.90 -4.72
CA LEU A 78 -6.00 9.81 -5.61
C LEU A 78 -7.41 9.25 -5.34
N ASP A 79 -7.80 9.13 -4.07
CA ASP A 79 -9.12 8.66 -3.66
C ASP A 79 -9.68 9.46 -2.46
N PRO A 80 -10.45 10.53 -2.75
CA PRO A 80 -11.10 11.35 -1.72
C PRO A 80 -12.09 10.58 -0.84
N ALA A 81 -12.60 9.42 -1.27
CA ALA A 81 -13.56 8.64 -0.47
C ALA A 81 -12.92 8.05 0.80
N LEU A 82 -11.59 7.97 0.84
CA LEU A 82 -10.82 7.51 2.01
C LEU A 82 -10.60 8.61 3.06
N ALA A 83 -11.08 9.85 2.83
CA ALA A 83 -11.01 10.97 3.78
C ALA A 83 -11.33 10.62 5.24
N PRO A 84 -12.45 9.94 5.59
CA PRO A 84 -12.74 9.60 6.98
C PRO A 84 -11.72 8.62 7.59
N VAL A 85 -11.21 7.67 6.79
CA VAL A 85 -10.23 6.69 7.24
C VAL A 85 -8.89 7.37 7.49
N VAL A 86 -8.41 8.14 6.52
CA VAL A 86 -7.15 8.88 6.61
C VAL A 86 -7.19 9.90 7.76
N SER A 87 -8.29 10.62 7.92
CA SER A 87 -8.48 11.58 9.02
C SER A 87 -8.35 10.92 10.38
N ARG A 88 -8.82 9.68 10.55
CA ARG A 88 -8.68 8.93 11.80
C ARG A 88 -7.21 8.59 12.08
N GLU A 89 -6.47 8.13 11.07
CA GLU A 89 -5.05 7.78 11.22
C GLU A 89 -4.20 9.02 11.52
N LEU A 90 -4.47 10.15 10.86
CA LEU A 90 -3.79 11.43 11.11
C LEU A 90 -4.02 11.94 12.54
N ARG A 91 -5.27 11.92 13.04
CA ARG A 91 -5.58 12.30 14.42
C ARG A 91 -4.85 11.42 15.44
N ALA A 92 -4.77 10.11 15.18
CA ALA A 92 -4.06 9.19 16.05
C ALA A 92 -2.55 9.49 16.08
N LEU A 93 -1.97 9.85 14.93
CA LEU A 93 -0.57 10.25 14.82
C LEU A 93 -0.29 11.57 15.56
N GLU A 94 -1.11 12.59 15.36
CA GLU A 94 -1.01 13.88 16.04
C GLU A 94 -1.10 13.74 17.56
N ALA A 95 -2.01 12.89 18.05
CA ALA A 95 -2.12 12.61 19.48
C ALA A 95 -0.84 11.99 20.06
N ARG A 96 -0.20 11.07 19.32
CA ARG A 96 1.07 10.45 19.75
C ARG A 96 2.23 11.44 19.76
N ILE A 97 2.29 12.33 18.78
CA ILE A 97 3.31 13.39 18.72
C ILE A 97 3.13 14.33 19.90
N ARG A 98 1.91 14.81 20.12
CA ARG A 98 1.60 15.72 21.23
C ARG A 98 1.93 15.10 22.59
N GLN A 99 1.57 13.85 22.80
CA GLN A 99 1.91 13.14 24.03
C GLN A 99 3.43 13.10 24.24
N LYS A 100 4.19 12.76 23.19
CA LYS A 100 5.65 12.74 23.26
C LYS A 100 6.25 14.12 23.56
N ASP A 101 5.73 15.17 22.93
CA ASP A 101 6.16 16.54 23.20
C ASP A 101 5.85 16.97 24.65
N GLU A 102 4.71 16.56 25.20
CA GLU A 102 4.33 16.82 26.59
C GLU A 102 5.23 16.05 27.57
N GLU A 103 5.54 14.79 27.27
CA GLU A 103 6.50 13.96 28.02
C GLU A 103 7.90 14.58 28.01
N ASP A 104 8.40 15.01 26.84
CA ASP A 104 9.69 15.65 26.71
C ASP A 104 9.72 17.00 27.46
N LYS A 105 8.69 17.85 27.30
CA LYS A 105 8.57 19.11 28.08
C LYS A 105 8.57 18.88 29.59
N ALA A 106 7.91 17.83 30.06
CA ALA A 106 7.90 17.48 31.47
C ALA A 106 9.29 16.99 31.92
N ARG A 107 9.93 16.14 31.12
CA ARG A 107 11.26 15.58 31.40
C ARG A 107 12.35 16.64 31.44
N PHE A 108 12.31 17.61 30.53
CA PHE A 108 13.32 18.68 30.47
C PHE A 108 12.97 19.91 31.34
N ARG A 109 11.86 19.87 32.10
CA ARG A 109 11.47 20.96 32.99
C ARG A 109 12.50 21.10 34.12
N GLY A 110 13.15 22.26 34.20
CA GLY A 110 14.10 22.59 35.27
C GLY A 110 15.55 22.14 35.03
N ILE A 111 15.89 21.61 33.84
CA ILE A 111 17.29 21.27 33.51
C ILE A 111 18.18 22.51 33.36
N PHE A 112 17.59 23.68 33.08
CA PHE A 112 18.31 24.94 32.88
C PHE A 112 18.04 25.98 33.99
N SER A 113 17.38 25.61 35.08
CA SER A 113 17.23 26.51 36.24
C SER A 113 18.49 26.42 37.10
N HIS A 114 19.40 27.40 36.94
CA HIS A 114 20.49 27.72 37.86
C HIS A 114 20.03 28.66 38.97
#